data_AF-A0A9D6T0T8-F1
#
_entry.id   AF-A0A9D6T0T8-F1
#
_cell.length_a   1.000
_cell.length_b   1.000
_cell.length_c   1.000
_cell.angle_alpha   90.00
_cell.angle_beta   90.00
_cell.angle_gamma   90.00
#
_symmetry.space_group_name_H-M   'P 1'
#
loop_
_entity.id
_entity.type
_entity.pdbx_description
1 polymer ?
#
loop_
_entity_poly.entity_id
_entity_poly.type
_entity_poly.pdbx_seq_one_letter_code
_entity_poly.pdbx_strand_id
1 'polypeptide(L)' 'MSAWPSTRARRVLAALLRIGWVVKRQSGSHRTLSRTGWADFVFAFHDDEEIGPRMLARIAKHTGLRPEDR' A
#
# COMPACT_ATOMS: atom_id res chain seq x y z
N MET A 1 12.42 -2.88 -16.75
CA MET A 1 12.49 -3.69 -15.51
C MET A 1 11.76 -2.96 -14.42
N SER A 2 10.77 -3.58 -13.77
CA SER A 2 9.93 -2.92 -12.77
C SER A 2 10.76 -2.45 -11.59
N ALA A 3 10.80 -1.14 -11.34
CA ALA A 3 11.60 -0.45 -10.32
C ALA A 3 11.25 -0.78 -8.85
N TRP A 4 10.46 -1.83 -8.63
CA TRP A 4 9.93 -2.20 -7.32
C TRP A 4 10.64 -3.44 -6.79
N PRO A 5 11.50 -3.35 -5.77
CA PRO A 5 12.01 -4.51 -5.07
C PRO A 5 10.96 -5.08 -4.11
N SER A 6 11.05 -6.37 -3.82
CA SER A 6 10.19 -7.02 -2.83
C SER A 6 10.26 -6.29 -1.49
N THR A 7 9.11 -6.00 -0.87
CA THR A 7 9.04 -5.16 0.32
C THR A 7 8.02 -5.71 1.33
N ARG A 8 8.36 -5.67 2.63
CA ARG A 8 7.44 -6.09 3.70
C ARG A 8 6.18 -5.24 3.70
N ALA A 9 5.01 -5.88 3.83
CA ALA A 9 3.70 -5.23 3.79
C ALA A 9 3.57 -4.08 4.80
N ARG A 10 4.12 -4.24 6.02
CA ARG A 10 4.15 -3.16 7.02
C ARG A 10 4.82 -1.87 6.53
N ARG A 11 5.89 -1.98 5.73
CA ARG A 11 6.59 -0.81 5.17
C ARG A 11 5.75 -0.14 4.09
N VAL A 12 5.11 -0.94 3.24
CA VAL A 12 4.18 -0.44 2.21
C VAL A 12 3.03 0.32 2.85
N LEU A 13 2.40 -0.25 3.89
CA LEU A 13 1.34 0.44 4.61
C LEU A 13 1.84 1.75 5.23
N ALA A 14 2.99 1.74 5.91
CA ALA A 14 3.57 2.95 6.49
C ALA A 14 3.83 4.04 5.43
N ALA A 15 4.30 3.65 4.25
CA ALA A 15 4.49 4.57 3.12
C ALA A 15 3.17 5.15 2.61
N LEU A 16 2.13 4.31 2.46
CA LEU A 16 0.79 4.77 2.08
C LEU A 16 0.25 5.81 3.08
N LEU A 17 0.38 5.54 4.38
CA LEU A 17 -0.04 6.49 5.41
C LEU A 17 0.75 7.80 5.34
N ARG A 18 2.06 7.73 5.08
CA ARG A 18 2.93 8.91 4.93
C ARG A 18 2.54 9.81 3.75
N ILE A 19 2.12 9.23 2.62
CA ILE A 19 1.70 10.00 1.44
C ILE A 19 0.26 10.53 1.55
N GLY A 20 -0.38 10.38 2.71
CA GLY A 20 -1.69 10.96 3.01
C GLY A 20 -2.88 10.01 2.88
N TRP A 21 -2.66 8.70 2.80
CA TRP A 21 -3.74 7.74 3.03
C TRP A 21 -4.05 7.64 4.52
N VAL A 22 -5.32 7.40 4.85
CA VAL A 22 -5.76 7.17 6.24
C VAL A 22 -6.54 5.87 6.32
N VAL A 23 -6.45 5.17 7.46
CA VAL A 23 -7.25 3.97 7.70
C VAL A 23 -8.69 4.40 7.96
N LYS A 24 -9.59 4.07 7.02
CA LYS A 24 -11.04 4.34 7.14
C LYS A 24 -11.75 3.28 7.97
N ARG A 25 -11.35 2.01 7.79
CA ARG A 25 -11.84 0.86 8.58
C ARG A 25 -10.80 -0.26 8.57
N GLN A 26 -10.83 -1.10 9.59
CA GLN A 26 -10.02 -2.32 9.67
C GLN A 26 -10.85 -3.50 10.16
N SER A 27 -10.69 -4.66 9.55
CA SER A 27 -11.25 -5.95 9.98
C SER A 27 -10.21 -7.04 9.78
N GLY A 28 -9.73 -7.62 10.88
CA GLY A 28 -8.57 -8.53 10.85
C GLY A 28 -7.34 -7.86 10.21
N SER A 29 -6.74 -8.53 9.22
CA SER A 29 -5.63 -8.01 8.42
C SER A 29 -6.04 -7.05 7.30
N HIS A 30 -7.34 -6.95 6.99
CA HIS A 30 -7.84 -6.06 5.94
C HIS A 30 -7.99 -4.64 6.46
N ARG A 31 -7.29 -3.69 5.84
CA ARG A 31 -7.40 -2.25 6.11
C ARG A 31 -7.97 -1.57 4.87
N THR A 32 -9.12 -0.91 4.98
CA THR A 32 -9.59 -0.01 3.91
C THR A 32 -9.01 1.37 4.17
N LEU A 33 -8.31 1.88 3.17
CA LEU A 33 -7.66 3.18 3.20
C LEU A 33 -8.48 4.17 2.36
N SER A 34 -8.53 5.43 2.79
CA SER A 34 -9.11 6.52 2.01
C SER A 34 -8.14 7.68 1.90
N ARG A 35 -8.23 8.44 0.81
CA ARG A 35 -7.49 9.68 0.58
C ARG A 35 -8.38 10.63 -0.21
N THR A 36 -8.43 11.91 0.16
CA THR A 36 -9.27 12.90 -0.52
C THR A 36 -8.99 12.95 -2.02
N GLY A 37 -10.03 12.83 -2.84
CA GLY A 37 -9.91 12.80 -4.30
C GLY A 37 -9.52 11.44 -4.90
N TRP A 38 -9.39 10.39 -4.08
CA TRP A 38 -9.11 9.02 -4.50
C TRP A 38 -10.24 8.06 -4.10
N ALA A 39 -10.40 6.98 -4.86
CA ALA A 39 -11.28 5.89 -4.45
C ALA A 39 -10.69 5.15 -3.23
N ASP A 40 -11.56 4.58 -2.39
CA ASP A 40 -11.13 3.74 -1.28
C ASP A 40 -10.28 2.57 -1.80
N PHE A 41 -9.20 2.26 -1.08
CA PHE A 41 -8.28 1.18 -1.42
C PHE A 41 -8.22 0.13 -0.30
N VAL A 42 -8.44 -1.14 -0.64
CA VAL A 42 -8.35 -2.23 0.34
C VAL A 42 -6.93 -2.80 0.36
N PHE A 43 -6.23 -2.59 1.47
CA PHE A 43 -4.94 -3.19 1.76
C PHE A 43 -5.14 -4.48 2.57
N ALA A 44 -4.98 -5.62 1.89
CA ALA A 44 -5.33 -6.95 2.38
C ALA A 44 -4.09 -7.81 2.66
N PHE A 45 -3.15 -7.28 3.43
CA PHE A 45 -1.89 -7.98 3.72
C PHE A 45 -1.61 -7.97 5.23
N HIS A 46 -1.10 -9.09 5.72
CA HIS A 46 -0.51 -9.19 7.05
C HIS A 46 0.83 -8.46 7.08
N ASP A 47 1.18 -7.88 8.23
CA ASP A 47 2.37 -7.03 8.38
C ASP A 47 3.70 -7.76 8.10
N ASP A 48 3.70 -9.09 8.19
CA ASP A 48 4.83 -9.97 7.93
C ASP A 48 4.89 -10.58 6.53
N GLU A 49 3.91 -10.29 5.67
CA GLU A 49 3.97 -10.71 4.27
C GLU A 49 4.99 -9.88 3.49
N GLU A 50 5.56 -10.51 2.48
CA GLU A 50 6.39 -9.83 1.50
C GLU A 50 5.60 -9.58 0.22
N ILE A 51 5.55 -8.32 -0.21
CA ILE A 51 4.86 -7.92 -1.42
C ILE A 51 5.87 -7.85 -2.55
N GLY A 52 5.71 -8.76 -3.52
CA GLY A 52 6.58 -8.83 -4.69
C GLY A 52 6.41 -7.67 -5.69
N PRO A 53 7.38 -7.49 -6.60
CA PRO A 53 7.44 -6.37 -7.55
C PRO A 53 6.15 -6.13 -8.36
N ARG A 54 5.52 -7.21 -8.84
CA ARG A 54 4.29 -7.13 -9.66
C ARG A 54 3.11 -6.62 -8.85
N MET A 55 2.99 -7.03 -7.59
CA MET A 55 1.90 -6.58 -6.72
C MET A 55 2.15 -5.14 -6.25
N LEU A 56 3.39 -4.78 -5.91
CA LEU A 56 3.77 -3.41 -5.61
C LEU A 56 3.43 -2.45 -6.75
N ALA A 57 3.74 -2.82 -8.00
CA ALA A 57 3.39 -2.01 -9.16
C ALA A 57 1.86 -1.79 -9.30
N ARG A 58 1.04 -2.78 -8.92
CA ARG A 58 -0.43 -2.64 -8.90
C ARG A 58 -0.88 -1.69 -7.79
N ILE A 59 -0.33 -1.85 -6.58
CA ILE A 59 -0.62 -0.95 -5.46
C ILE A 59 -0.28 0.49 -5.84
N ALA A 60 0.91 0.72 -6.40
CA ALA A 60 1.37 2.02 -6.88
C ALA A 60 0.39 2.69 -7.84
N LYS A 61 -0.10 1.93 -8.84
CA LYS A 61 -1.08 2.44 -9.82
C LYS A 61 -2.37 2.95 -9.18
N HIS A 62 -2.83 2.33 -8.09
CA HIS A 62 -4.09 2.69 -7.44
C HIS A 62 -3.94 3.69 -6.29
N THR A 63 -2.73 3.83 -5.75
CA THR A 63 -2.50 4.60 -4.52
C THR A 63 -1.65 5.84 -4.71
N GLY A 64 -0.97 5.96 -5.85
CA GLY A 64 0.03 6.99 -6.10
C GLY A 64 1.35 6.76 -5.35
N LEU A 65 1.57 5.57 -4.78
CA LEU A 65 2.85 5.19 -4.18
C LEU A 65 3.95 5.18 -5.26
N ARG A 66 5.11 5.77 -4.97
CA ARG A 66 6.27 5.75 -5.88
C ARG A 66 7.46 5.02 -5.26
N PRO A 67 8.42 4.51 -6.07
CA PRO A 67 9.55 3.74 -5.56
C PRO A 67 10.39 4.48 -4.51
N GLU A 68 10.37 5.81 -4.51
CA GLU A 68 11.11 6.67 -3.59
C GLU A 68 10.41 6.81 -2.22
N ASP A 69 9.14 6.42 -2.10
CA ASP A 69 8.35 6.58 -0.87
C ASP A 69 8.47 5.36 0.09
N ARG A 70 9.14 4.28 -0.35
CA ARG A 70 9.22 2.96 0.33
C ARG A 70 10.08 2.93 1.60
#